data_AF-A0A660M6D1-F1
#
_entry.id   AF-A0A660M6D1-F1
#
_cell.length_a   1.000
_cell.length_b   1.000
_cell.length_c   1.000
_cell.angle_alpha   90.00
_cell.angle_beta   90.00
_cell.angle_gamma   90.00
#
_symmetry.space_group_name_H-M   'P 1'
#
loop_
_entity.id
_entity.type
_entity.pdbx_description
1 polymer ?
#
loop_
_entity_poly.entity_id
_entity_poly.type
_entity_poly.pdbx_seq_one_letter_code
_entity_poly.pdbx_strand_id
1 'polypeptide(L)'
;MLAGTKFRGQFEERLKNVIKALEKHQEIIAFIDEIHLLAGTGSAEGAMDAANILKPALARGKIKLIGATTFDEFKKSIEKDSALNRRFQSVQVEEPSLNETIDILKGLREKYEKYHNMEVSDEVLGEIVDMSARYIFDRQMPDKAIDILDEAGALAASEKVSKPNKILEFSREIEKLNEKQIRAAENEDFEGAALYKTRISQLRKKLSEEEQKAKSSKKINLTSDYVARAISLKTNIPVQKISKNQAKILQNLEKHLSKKVIGQSEAIEKISKAIRRNKSGISDENRPIGSFIFLGPTGVGK
;
A
#
# COMPACT_ATOMS: atom_id res chain seq x y z
N MET A 1 -21.73 -2.80 -2.63
CA MET A 1 -23.06 -2.46 -3.20
C MET A 1 -23.06 -2.27 -4.73
N LEU A 2 -21.90 -2.22 -5.40
CA LEU A 2 -21.77 -1.99 -6.87
C LEU A 2 -21.79 -3.27 -7.72
N ALA A 3 -21.73 -4.46 -7.12
CA ALA A 3 -21.83 -5.72 -7.85
C ALA A 3 -23.27 -5.96 -8.34
N GLY A 4 -23.45 -6.02 -9.66
CA GLY A 4 -24.70 -6.48 -10.30
C GLY A 4 -25.81 -5.44 -10.46
N THR A 5 -25.54 -4.13 -10.33
CA THR A 5 -26.49 -3.07 -10.71
C THR A 5 -26.14 -2.54 -12.09
N LYS A 6 -27.00 -2.79 -13.10
CA LYS A 6 -26.82 -2.25 -14.46
C LYS A 6 -27.43 -0.85 -14.64
N PHE A 7 -28.31 -0.40 -13.72
CA PHE A 7 -29.10 0.82 -13.89
C PHE A 7 -29.30 1.61 -12.58
N ARG A 8 -29.32 2.95 -12.67
CA ARG A 8 -29.50 3.92 -11.57
C ARG A 8 -30.64 3.58 -10.60
N GLY A 9 -31.81 3.25 -11.13
CA GLY A 9 -32.99 2.92 -10.30
C GLY A 9 -32.80 1.70 -9.39
N GLN A 10 -32.00 0.72 -9.81
CA GLN A 10 -31.73 -0.48 -9.00
C GLN A 10 -30.86 -0.16 -7.78
N PHE A 11 -29.95 0.81 -7.90
CA PHE A 11 -29.12 1.25 -6.77
C PHE A 11 -29.96 1.98 -5.72
N GLU A 12 -30.80 2.93 -6.16
CA GLU A 12 -31.70 3.65 -5.26
C GLU A 12 -32.69 2.73 -4.54
N GLU A 13 -33.26 1.76 -5.26
CA GLU A 13 -34.18 0.79 -4.68
C GLU A 13 -33.48 -0.08 -3.63
N ARG A 14 -32.25 -0.54 -3.91
CA ARG A 14 -31.41 -1.25 -2.93
C ARG A 14 -31.14 -0.38 -1.70
N LEU A 15 -30.76 0.88 -1.89
CA LEU A 15 -30.50 1.81 -0.78
C LEU A 15 -31.76 2.03 0.07
N LYS A 16 -32.93 2.23 -0.55
CA LYS A 16 -34.23 2.33 0.13
C LYS A 16 -34.54 1.07 0.93
N ASN A 17 -34.27 -0.11 0.38
CA ASN A 17 -34.51 -1.38 1.06
C ASN A 17 -33.58 -1.55 2.27
N VAL A 18 -32.31 -1.17 2.15
CA VAL A 18 -31.37 -1.16 3.28
C VAL A 18 -31.83 -0.20 4.37
N ILE A 19 -32.22 1.03 4.02
CA ILE A 19 -32.71 2.01 4.99
C ILE A 19 -33.98 1.50 5.69
N LYS A 20 -34.94 0.93 4.95
CA LYS A 20 -36.15 0.32 5.55
C LYS A 20 -35.82 -0.82 6.52
N ALA A 21 -34.80 -1.62 6.22
CA ALA A 21 -34.34 -2.66 7.14
C ALA A 21 -33.71 -2.05 8.40
N LEU A 22 -32.86 -1.03 8.25
CA LEU A 22 -32.25 -0.32 9.38
C LEU A 22 -33.30 0.41 10.24
N GLU A 23 -34.35 1.00 9.66
CA GLU A 23 -35.41 1.65 10.42
C GLU A 23 -36.15 0.68 11.37
N LYS A 24 -36.20 -0.62 11.02
CA LYS A 24 -36.83 -1.66 11.86
C LYS A 24 -35.93 -2.15 13.00
N HIS A 25 -34.62 -1.91 12.92
CA HIS A 25 -33.60 -2.48 13.80
C HIS A 25 -32.70 -1.37 14.37
N GLN A 26 -33.16 -0.73 15.46
CA GLN A 26 -32.50 0.42 16.10
C GLN A 26 -31.19 0.06 16.83
N GLU A 27 -30.93 -1.23 17.02
CA GLU A 27 -29.69 -1.78 17.58
C GLU A 27 -28.54 -1.76 16.58
N ILE A 28 -28.83 -1.66 15.29
CA ILE A 28 -27.80 -1.71 14.23
C ILE A 28 -27.17 -0.34 14.04
N ILE A 29 -25.83 -0.31 14.02
CA ILE A 29 -25.04 0.85 13.59
C ILE A 29 -24.51 0.54 12.19
N ALA A 30 -24.88 1.36 11.22
CA ALA A 30 -24.36 1.25 9.86
C ALA A 30 -23.01 1.98 9.75
N PHE A 31 -22.04 1.38 9.06
CA PHE A 31 -20.80 2.04 8.68
C PHE A 31 -20.80 2.31 7.18
N ILE A 32 -20.47 3.55 6.80
CA ILE A 32 -20.30 3.95 5.41
C ILE A 32 -18.91 4.56 5.26
N ASP A 33 -18.04 3.84 4.57
CA ASP A 33 -16.80 4.42 4.09
C ASP A 33 -17.08 5.37 2.92
N GLU A 34 -16.26 6.41 2.79
CA GLU A 34 -16.42 7.46 1.76
C GLU A 34 -17.85 8.04 1.70
N ILE A 35 -18.42 8.40 2.86
CA ILE A 35 -19.82 8.87 2.95
C ILE A 35 -20.12 10.11 2.09
N HIS A 36 -19.10 10.90 1.75
CA HIS A 36 -19.23 12.05 0.86
C HIS A 36 -19.73 11.66 -0.54
N LEU A 37 -19.51 10.42 -1.00
CA LEU A 37 -20.04 9.92 -2.27
C LEU A 37 -21.57 9.86 -2.28
N LEU A 38 -22.19 9.70 -1.10
CA LEU A 38 -23.64 9.72 -0.93
C LEU A 38 -24.19 11.12 -0.66
N ALA A 39 -23.33 12.07 -0.28
CA ALA A 39 -23.70 13.45 0.05
C ALA A 39 -23.44 14.46 -1.08
N GLY A 40 -22.57 14.13 -2.03
CA GLY A 40 -22.04 15.05 -3.03
C GLY A 40 -23.07 15.56 -4.05
N THR A 41 -23.02 16.86 -4.34
CA THR A 41 -23.88 17.57 -5.30
C THR A 41 -23.37 17.58 -6.74
N GLY A 42 -22.52 16.64 -7.14
CA GLY A 42 -22.08 16.52 -8.53
C GLY A 42 -20.64 16.09 -8.68
N SER A 43 -20.44 14.94 -9.34
CA SER A 43 -19.27 14.51 -10.14
C SER A 43 -19.36 13.01 -10.47
N ALA A 44 -20.04 12.21 -9.63
CA ALA A 44 -20.34 10.81 -9.91
C ALA A 44 -21.82 10.66 -10.30
N GLU A 45 -22.11 9.89 -11.36
CA GLU A 45 -23.43 9.71 -12.01
C GLU A 45 -24.59 9.16 -11.12
N GLY A 46 -24.43 9.12 -9.79
CA GLY A 46 -25.45 8.64 -8.84
C GLY A 46 -25.49 9.34 -7.46
N ALA A 47 -24.65 10.35 -7.20
CA ALA A 47 -24.51 10.95 -5.87
C ALA A 47 -25.72 11.81 -5.44
N MET A 48 -26.41 12.46 -6.39
CA MET A 48 -27.50 13.41 -6.08
C MET A 48 -28.75 12.75 -5.47
N ASP A 49 -29.06 11.49 -5.79
CA ASP A 49 -30.29 10.84 -5.31
C ASP A 49 -30.11 10.12 -3.97
N ALA A 50 -28.90 9.64 -3.66
CA ALA A 50 -28.63 8.94 -2.41
C ALA A 50 -28.81 9.84 -1.18
N ALA A 51 -28.34 11.09 -1.24
CA ALA A 51 -28.47 12.07 -0.18
C ALA A 51 -29.94 12.31 0.20
N ASN A 52 -30.80 12.45 -0.82
CA ASN A 52 -32.23 12.70 -0.63
C ASN A 52 -32.98 11.50 -0.02
N ILE A 53 -32.49 10.28 -0.25
CA ILE A 53 -33.04 9.07 0.38
C ILE A 53 -32.58 8.95 1.84
N LEU A 54 -31.35 9.33 2.15
CA LEU A 54 -30.77 9.23 3.51
C LEU A 54 -31.24 10.33 4.47
N LYS A 55 -31.37 11.57 4.00
CA LYS A 55 -31.74 12.74 4.81
C LYS A 55 -33.00 12.53 5.67
N PRO A 56 -34.12 11.98 5.16
CA PRO A 56 -35.31 11.78 5.98
C PRO A 56 -35.11 10.76 7.11
N ALA A 57 -34.36 9.68 6.86
CA ALA A 57 -34.10 8.65 7.86
C ALA A 57 -33.18 9.16 8.98
N LEU A 58 -32.14 9.93 8.62
CA LEU A 58 -31.25 10.62 9.55
C LEU A 58 -31.99 11.70 10.34
N ALA A 59 -32.84 12.50 9.68
CA ALA A 59 -33.57 13.59 10.32
C ALA A 59 -34.56 13.12 11.38
N ARG A 60 -35.17 11.96 11.18
CA ARG A 60 -36.08 11.32 12.14
C ARG A 60 -35.35 10.55 13.24
N GLY A 61 -34.02 10.42 13.17
CA GLY A 61 -33.23 9.63 14.12
C GLY A 61 -33.55 8.13 14.09
N LYS A 62 -34.08 7.63 12.97
CA LYS A 62 -34.48 6.21 12.83
C LYS A 62 -33.33 5.29 12.44
N ILE A 63 -32.16 5.84 12.13
CA ILE A 63 -30.97 5.05 11.80
C ILE A 63 -29.77 5.62 12.54
N LYS A 64 -28.88 4.75 12.99
CA LYS A 64 -27.57 5.10 13.57
C LYS A 64 -26.49 4.80 12.54
N LEU A 65 -25.61 5.76 12.30
CA LEU A 65 -24.65 5.68 11.21
C LEU A 65 -23.32 6.31 11.60
N ILE A 66 -22.23 5.63 11.26
CA ILE A 66 -20.86 6.14 11.30
C ILE A 66 -20.41 6.31 9.85
N GLY A 67 -19.96 7.51 9.49
CA GLY A 67 -19.42 7.81 8.18
C GLY A 67 -17.93 8.14 8.27
N ALA A 68 -17.13 7.58 7.38
CA ALA A 68 -15.74 7.97 7.19
C ALA A 68 -15.59 8.82 5.92
N THR A 69 -14.77 9.87 5.99
CA THR A 69 -14.47 10.74 4.85
C THR A 69 -13.19 11.52 5.13
N THR A 70 -12.56 12.05 4.08
CA THR A 70 -11.43 12.98 4.25
C THR A 70 -11.91 14.38 4.64
N PHE A 71 -11.02 15.18 5.22
CA PHE A 71 -11.30 16.57 5.60
C PHE A 71 -11.75 17.42 4.40
N ASP A 72 -11.07 17.26 3.26
CA ASP A 72 -11.37 18.01 2.03
C ASP A 72 -12.77 17.69 1.50
N GLU A 73 -13.17 16.43 1.52
CA GLU A 73 -14.49 15.99 1.06
C GLU A 73 -15.60 16.37 2.03
N PHE A 74 -15.34 16.31 3.33
CA PHE A 74 -16.27 16.80 4.35
C PHE A 74 -16.62 18.27 4.08
N LYS A 75 -15.59 19.12 3.90
CA LYS A 75 -15.74 20.56 3.62
C LYS A 75 -16.42 20.85 2.28
N LYS A 76 -16.17 20.01 1.26
CA LYS A 76 -16.74 20.20 -0.08
C LYS A 76 -18.22 19.79 -0.16
N SER A 77 -18.62 18.72 0.52
CA SER A 77 -19.92 18.06 0.32
C SER A 77 -20.83 18.10 1.55
N ILE A 78 -20.34 17.69 2.72
CA ILE A 78 -21.18 17.46 3.91
C ILE A 78 -21.40 18.74 4.70
N GLU A 79 -20.35 19.54 4.90
CA GLU A 79 -20.41 20.79 5.66
C GLU A 79 -21.35 21.81 5.02
N LYS A 80 -21.38 21.85 3.68
CA LYS A 80 -22.25 22.74 2.89
C LYS A 80 -23.71 22.31 2.91
N ASP A 81 -24.00 21.03 3.15
CA ASP A 81 -25.36 20.52 3.24
C ASP A 81 -25.91 20.69 4.66
N SER A 82 -26.73 21.72 4.85
CA SER A 82 -27.33 22.03 6.16
C SER A 82 -28.11 20.86 6.79
N ALA A 83 -28.73 20.00 5.98
CA ALA A 83 -29.51 18.87 6.50
C ALA A 83 -28.60 17.75 7.04
N LEU A 84 -27.48 17.47 6.37
CA LEU A 84 -26.51 16.48 6.82
C LEU A 84 -25.64 17.01 7.95
N ASN A 85 -25.16 18.25 7.85
CA ASN A 85 -24.29 18.87 8.85
C ASN A 85 -24.98 18.94 10.23
N ARG A 86 -26.31 19.14 10.29
CA ARG A 86 -27.08 19.12 11.53
C ARG A 86 -27.29 17.73 12.15
N ARG A 87 -26.93 16.65 11.45
CA ARG A 87 -27.19 15.26 11.88
C ARG A 87 -25.93 14.46 12.15
N PHE A 88 -24.78 14.96 11.72
CA PHE A 88 -23.49 14.37 12.03
C PHE A 88 -22.79 15.18 13.12
N GLN A 89 -22.22 14.45 14.09
CA GLN A 89 -21.19 14.98 14.95
C GLN A 89 -19.84 14.61 14.31
N SER A 90 -19.04 15.60 13.96
CA SER A 90 -17.69 15.34 13.45
C SER A 90 -16.76 14.92 14.58
N VAL A 91 -15.97 13.88 14.33
CA VAL A 91 -14.86 13.44 15.16
C VAL A 91 -13.61 13.46 14.29
N GLN A 92 -12.66 14.31 14.64
CA GLN A 92 -11.39 14.39 13.92
C GLN A 92 -10.51 13.21 14.34
N VAL A 93 -10.09 12.43 13.36
CA VAL A 93 -9.14 11.32 13.54
C VAL A 93 -7.79 11.82 13.04
N GLU A 94 -6.85 11.95 13.96
CA GLU A 94 -5.48 12.37 13.65
C GLU A 94 -4.66 11.24 13.05
N GLU A 95 -3.61 11.60 12.31
CA GLU A 95 -2.56 10.67 11.92
C GLU A 95 -1.90 10.09 13.19
N PRO A 96 -1.73 8.75 13.29
CA PRO A 96 -1.09 8.15 14.45
C PRO A 96 0.36 8.61 14.57
N SER A 97 0.83 8.74 15.81
CA SER A 97 2.24 8.97 16.10
C SER A 97 3.12 7.83 15.59
N LEU A 98 4.43 8.07 15.51
CA LEU A 98 5.39 7.04 15.09
C LEU A 98 5.34 5.81 16.00
N ASN A 99 5.17 5.99 17.32
CA ASN A 99 5.08 4.89 18.27
C ASN A 99 3.77 4.10 18.10
N GLU A 100 2.64 4.78 17.95
CA GLU A 100 1.36 4.12 17.67
C GLU A 100 1.39 3.36 16.34
N THR A 101 2.07 3.92 15.34
CA THR A 101 2.29 3.25 14.04
C THR A 101 3.09 1.96 14.21
N ILE A 102 4.14 1.96 15.03
CA ILE A 102 4.91 0.74 15.34
C ILE A 102 3.99 -0.32 15.98
N ASP A 103 3.11 0.07 16.91
CA ASP A 103 2.19 -0.86 17.56
C ASP A 103 1.13 -1.41 16.59
N ILE A 104 0.65 -0.58 15.66
CA ILE A 104 -0.21 -1.03 14.55
C ILE A 104 0.52 -2.06 13.70
N LEU A 105 1.78 -1.80 13.31
CA LEU A 105 2.58 -2.75 12.53
C LEU A 105 2.85 -4.05 13.28
N LYS A 106 3.06 -4.00 14.60
CA LYS A 106 3.17 -5.21 15.44
C LYS A 106 1.90 -6.05 15.38
N GLY A 107 0.73 -5.41 15.44
CA GLY A 107 -0.57 -6.09 15.29
C GLY A 107 -0.77 -6.71 13.90
N LEU A 108 -0.17 -6.13 12.86
CA LEU A 108 -0.25 -6.64 11.48
C LEU A 108 0.87 -7.64 11.12
N ARG A 109 1.93 -7.74 11.94
CA ARG A 109 3.15 -8.51 11.65
C ARG A 109 2.87 -9.93 11.20
N GLU A 110 2.11 -10.69 12.00
CA GLU A 110 1.87 -12.12 11.75
C GLU A 110 1.23 -12.35 10.38
N LYS A 111 0.31 -11.47 9.96
CA LYS A 111 -0.34 -11.53 8.65
C LYS A 111 0.66 -11.39 7.51
N TYR A 112 1.55 -10.40 7.58
CA TYR A 112 2.55 -10.14 6.53
C TYR A 112 3.68 -11.17 6.54
N GLU A 113 4.14 -11.61 7.72
CA GLU A 113 5.12 -12.69 7.88
C GLU A 113 4.63 -13.98 7.23
N LYS A 114 3.37 -14.34 7.46
CA LYS A 114 2.76 -15.53 6.86
C LYS A 114 2.56 -15.38 5.36
N TYR A 115 2.10 -14.21 4.91
CA TYR A 115 1.85 -13.95 3.49
C TYR A 115 3.14 -14.01 2.65
N HIS A 116 4.22 -13.40 3.13
CA HIS A 116 5.51 -13.34 2.43
C HIS A 116 6.51 -14.44 2.83
N ASN A 117 6.15 -15.31 3.78
CA ASN A 117 7.03 -16.33 4.36
C ASN A 117 8.36 -15.75 4.90
N MET A 118 8.24 -14.69 5.69
CA MET A 118 9.34 -13.94 6.29
C MET A 118 9.23 -13.83 7.81
N GLU A 119 10.29 -13.38 8.47
CA GLU A 119 10.31 -12.95 9.88
C GLU A 119 10.71 -11.49 9.96
N VAL A 120 10.02 -10.71 10.80
CA VAL A 120 10.23 -9.27 10.95
C VAL A 120 10.50 -8.94 12.42
N SER A 121 11.70 -8.41 12.70
CA SER A 121 12.05 -7.98 14.05
C SER A 121 11.42 -6.62 14.40
N ASP A 122 11.32 -6.34 15.71
CA ASP A 122 10.87 -5.04 16.22
C ASP A 122 11.74 -3.88 15.73
N GLU A 123 13.04 -4.10 15.60
CA GLU A 123 14.00 -3.12 15.07
C GLU A 123 13.66 -2.74 13.62
N VAL A 124 13.34 -3.73 12.78
CA VAL A 124 12.99 -3.50 11.38
C VAL A 124 11.65 -2.78 11.25
N LEU A 125 10.68 -3.06 12.13
CA LEU A 125 9.44 -2.28 12.16
C LEU A 125 9.70 -0.82 12.51
N GLY A 126 10.56 -0.55 13.50
CA GLY A 126 10.97 0.81 13.84
C GLY A 126 11.63 1.52 12.66
N GLU A 127 12.49 0.81 11.92
CA GLU A 127 13.13 1.35 10.72
C GLU A 127 12.14 1.63 9.58
N ILE A 128 11.18 0.74 9.35
CA ILE A 128 10.11 0.95 8.37
C ILE A 128 9.37 2.25 8.67
N VAL A 129 9.02 2.49 9.94
CA VAL A 129 8.31 3.71 10.36
C VAL A 129 9.19 4.95 10.20
N ASP A 130 10.43 4.94 10.70
CA ASP A 130 11.36 6.09 10.60
C ASP A 130 11.65 6.44 9.14
N MET A 131 11.97 5.45 8.32
CA MET A 131 12.29 5.70 6.92
C MET A 131 11.05 6.11 6.12
N SER A 132 9.88 5.53 6.38
CA SER A 132 8.64 5.95 5.71
C SER A 132 8.27 7.38 6.07
N ALA A 133 8.42 7.79 7.34
CA ALA A 133 8.23 9.18 7.76
C ALA A 133 9.22 10.13 7.07
N ARG A 134 10.48 9.70 6.92
CA ARG A 134 11.57 10.54 6.40
C ARG A 134 11.58 10.70 4.89
N TYR A 135 11.08 9.73 4.13
CA TYR A 135 11.24 9.70 2.67
C TYR A 135 9.91 9.73 1.89
N ILE A 136 8.77 9.47 2.54
CA ILE A 136 7.44 9.47 1.92
C ILE A 136 6.60 10.57 2.57
N PHE A 137 6.52 11.71 1.88
CA PHE A 137 5.92 12.95 2.39
C PHE A 137 4.50 13.21 1.91
N ASP A 138 4.08 12.55 0.84
CA ASP A 138 2.79 12.73 0.17
C ASP A 138 1.68 11.82 0.72
N ARG A 139 1.98 11.06 1.79
CA ARG A 139 1.07 10.10 2.43
C ARG A 139 1.17 10.15 3.94
N GLN A 140 0.08 9.76 4.59
CA GLN A 140 -0.03 9.69 6.05
C GLN A 140 0.29 8.29 6.59
N MET A 141 0.73 8.23 7.84
CA MET A 141 0.76 7.00 8.65
C MET A 141 -0.67 6.54 8.98
N PRO A 142 -0.87 5.23 9.25
CA PRO A 142 0.11 4.14 9.19
C PRO A 142 0.28 3.56 7.78
N ASP A 143 -0.55 3.99 6.84
CA ASP A 143 -0.72 3.41 5.50
C ASP A 143 0.60 3.33 4.72
N LYS A 144 1.38 4.42 4.67
CA LYS A 144 2.69 4.40 4.00
C LYS A 144 3.69 3.41 4.60
N ALA A 145 3.64 3.17 5.91
CA ALA A 145 4.53 2.22 6.58
C ALA A 145 4.10 0.77 6.33
N ILE A 146 2.80 0.51 6.29
CA ILE A 146 2.23 -0.79 5.93
C ILE A 146 2.62 -1.16 4.49
N ASP A 147 2.54 -0.21 3.56
CA ASP A 147 2.96 -0.42 2.18
C ASP A 147 4.45 -0.76 2.05
N ILE A 148 5.31 -0.11 2.84
CA ILE A 148 6.74 -0.42 2.84
C ILE A 148 7.01 -1.80 3.45
N LEU A 149 6.28 -2.19 4.51
CA LEU A 149 6.37 -3.55 5.06
C LEU A 149 5.99 -4.61 4.00
N ASP A 150 4.91 -4.37 3.26
CA ASP A 150 4.43 -5.28 2.21
C ASP A 150 5.42 -5.38 1.04
N GLU A 151 5.88 -4.24 0.53
CA GLU A 151 6.84 -4.16 -0.58
C GLU A 151 8.19 -4.80 -0.20
N ALA A 152 8.69 -4.52 1.01
CA ALA A 152 9.93 -5.12 1.50
C ALA A 152 9.80 -6.66 1.65
N GLY A 153 8.63 -7.14 2.10
CA GLY A 153 8.32 -8.56 2.14
C GLY A 153 8.26 -9.20 0.76
N ALA A 154 7.64 -8.54 -0.22
CA ALA A 154 7.60 -9.00 -1.61
C ALA A 154 9.00 -9.11 -2.23
N LEU A 155 9.87 -8.13 -1.95
CA LEU A 155 11.28 -8.16 -2.39
C LEU A 155 12.03 -9.35 -1.78
N ALA A 156 11.89 -9.59 -0.48
CA ALA A 156 12.50 -10.72 0.20
C ALA A 156 12.02 -12.07 -0.36
N ALA A 157 10.71 -12.20 -0.62
CA ALA A 157 10.13 -13.39 -1.20
C ALA A 157 10.64 -13.64 -2.64
N SER A 158 10.74 -12.59 -3.46
CA SER A 158 11.20 -12.67 -4.86
C SER A 158 12.63 -13.20 -4.99
N GLU A 159 13.54 -12.82 -4.09
CA GLU A 159 14.91 -13.29 -4.13
C GLU A 159 15.03 -14.81 -3.92
N LYS A 160 14.13 -15.40 -3.12
CA LYS A 160 14.03 -16.85 -2.93
C LYS A 160 13.67 -17.58 -4.23
N VAL A 161 12.84 -16.95 -5.06
CA VAL A 161 12.35 -17.51 -6.33
C VAL A 161 13.40 -17.43 -7.44
N SER A 162 14.40 -16.54 -7.33
CA SER A 162 15.43 -16.38 -8.38
C SER A 162 16.42 -17.55 -8.50
N LYS A 163 16.46 -18.48 -7.53
CA LYS A 163 17.14 -19.78 -7.71
C LYS A 163 16.24 -20.70 -8.55
N PRO A 164 16.75 -21.46 -9.53
CA PRO A 164 15.94 -22.32 -10.39
C PRO A 164 14.99 -23.17 -9.54
N ASN A 165 13.69 -22.86 -9.60
CA ASN A 165 12.71 -23.50 -8.75
C ASN A 165 12.42 -24.88 -9.35
N LYS A 166 13.12 -25.90 -8.86
CA LYS A 166 12.91 -27.31 -9.25
C LYS A 166 11.44 -27.71 -9.15
N ILE A 167 10.66 -27.08 -8.26
CA ILE A 167 9.20 -27.26 -8.15
C ILE A 167 8.50 -26.85 -9.46
N LEU A 168 8.85 -25.68 -10.01
CA LEU A 168 8.28 -25.18 -11.27
C LEU A 168 8.71 -26.02 -12.48
N GLU A 169 9.98 -26.46 -12.51
CA GLU A 169 10.50 -27.36 -13.56
C GLU A 169 9.78 -28.71 -13.54
N PHE A 170 9.68 -29.36 -12.39
CA PHE A 170 8.98 -30.64 -12.24
C PHE A 170 7.49 -30.51 -12.53
N SER A 171 6.84 -29.42 -12.15
CA SER A 171 5.42 -29.16 -12.44
C SER A 171 5.16 -29.07 -13.94
N ARG A 172 5.99 -28.30 -14.67
CA ARG A 172 5.92 -28.20 -16.14
C ARG A 172 6.24 -29.52 -16.83
N GLU A 173 7.21 -30.28 -16.33
CA GLU A 173 7.56 -31.60 -16.89
C GLU A 173 6.41 -32.60 -16.69
N ILE A 174 5.76 -32.60 -15.53
CA ILE A 174 4.57 -33.43 -15.25
C ILE A 174 3.41 -33.08 -16.18
N GLU A 175 3.13 -31.80 -16.40
CA GLU A 175 2.06 -31.34 -17.30
C GLU A 175 2.30 -31.83 -18.73
N LYS A 176 3.51 -31.64 -19.26
CA LYS A 176 3.92 -32.16 -20.58
C LYS A 176 3.80 -33.68 -20.68
N LEU A 177 4.15 -34.41 -19.62
CA LEU A 177 4.06 -35.86 -19.63
C LEU A 177 2.62 -36.37 -19.52
N ASN A 178 1.73 -35.66 -18.82
CA ASN A 178 0.30 -35.98 -18.79
C ASN A 178 -0.31 -35.86 -20.20
N GLU A 179 0.01 -34.80 -20.93
CA GLU A 179 -0.46 -34.65 -22.32
C GLU A 179 0.03 -35.79 -23.22
N LYS A 180 1.31 -36.18 -23.08
CA LYS A 180 1.88 -37.32 -23.81
C LYS A 180 1.24 -38.64 -23.44
N GLN A 181 0.92 -38.84 -22.15
CA GLN A 181 0.23 -40.02 -21.66
C GLN A 181 -1.18 -40.16 -22.25
N ILE A 182 -1.95 -39.05 -22.28
CA ILE A 182 -3.29 -39.02 -22.86
C ILE A 182 -3.23 -39.38 -24.34
N ARG A 183 -2.33 -38.73 -25.11
CA ARG A 183 -2.17 -39.03 -26.55
C ARG A 183 -1.71 -40.47 -26.82
N ALA A 184 -0.82 -41.02 -25.98
CA ALA A 184 -0.40 -42.41 -26.12
C ALA A 184 -1.57 -43.39 -25.87
N ALA A 185 -2.42 -43.09 -24.87
CA ALA A 185 -3.62 -43.88 -24.60
C ALA A 185 -4.67 -43.78 -25.72
N GLU A 186 -4.87 -42.60 -26.32
CA GLU A 186 -5.75 -42.39 -27.47
C GLU A 186 -5.30 -43.16 -28.72
N ASN A 187 -3.98 -43.34 -28.88
CA ASN A 187 -3.37 -44.08 -30.00
C ASN A 187 -3.15 -45.58 -29.69
N GLU A 188 -3.75 -46.11 -28.61
CA GLU A 188 -3.60 -47.51 -28.16
C GLU A 188 -2.14 -47.94 -27.86
N ASP A 189 -1.22 -46.98 -27.68
CA ASP A 189 0.15 -47.20 -27.22
C ASP A 189 0.18 -47.32 -25.68
N PHE A 190 -0.28 -48.48 -25.20
CA PHE A 190 -0.37 -48.76 -23.77
C PHE A 190 1.00 -48.85 -23.09
N GLU A 191 2.05 -49.24 -23.82
CA GLU A 191 3.42 -49.35 -23.31
C GLU A 191 4.04 -47.95 -23.09
N GLY A 192 3.90 -47.05 -24.07
CA GLY A 192 4.27 -45.64 -23.93
C GLY A 192 3.50 -44.93 -22.83
N ALA A 193 2.18 -45.15 -22.74
CA ALA A 193 1.35 -44.61 -21.67
C ALA A 193 1.80 -45.08 -20.27
N ALA A 194 2.20 -46.34 -20.12
CA ALA A 194 2.73 -46.89 -18.87
C ALA A 194 4.10 -46.27 -18.49
N LEU A 195 4.97 -46.02 -19.48
CA LEU A 195 6.26 -45.36 -19.27
C LEU A 195 6.07 -43.92 -18.79
N TYR A 196 5.18 -43.16 -19.43
CA TYR A 196 4.87 -41.78 -19.01
C TYR A 196 4.27 -41.75 -17.60
N LYS A 197 3.34 -42.65 -17.27
CA LYS A 197 2.76 -42.78 -15.93
C LYS A 197 3.82 -43.01 -14.87
N THR A 198 4.79 -43.89 -15.15
CA THR A 198 5.91 -44.19 -14.25
C THR A 198 6.78 -42.95 -14.03
N ARG A 199 7.12 -42.24 -15.10
CA ARG A 199 7.90 -41.00 -15.02
C ARG A 199 7.18 -39.89 -14.26
N ILE A 200 5.87 -39.72 -14.48
CA ILE A 200 5.03 -38.79 -13.72
C ILE A 200 5.05 -39.12 -12.24
N SER A 201 4.93 -40.40 -11.87
CA SER A 201 4.99 -40.84 -10.46
C SER A 201 6.34 -40.47 -9.81
N GLN A 202 7.46 -40.71 -10.53
CA GLN A 202 8.80 -40.33 -10.05
C GLN A 202 8.95 -38.81 -9.88
N LEU A 203 8.46 -38.02 -10.84
CA LEU A 203 8.51 -36.56 -10.76
C LEU A 203 7.61 -36.01 -9.65
N ARG A 204 6.42 -36.59 -9.43
CA ARG A 204 5.55 -36.22 -8.31
C ARG A 204 6.21 -36.50 -6.95
N LYS A 205 6.95 -37.60 -6.83
CA LYS A 205 7.72 -37.89 -5.63
C LYS A 205 8.82 -36.85 -5.40
N LYS A 206 9.59 -36.51 -6.43
CA LYS A 206 10.63 -35.46 -6.36
C LYS A 206 10.05 -34.08 -6.08
N LEU A 207 8.90 -33.75 -6.68
CA LEU A 207 8.16 -32.51 -6.43
C LEU A 207 7.75 -32.41 -4.96
N SER A 208 7.17 -33.47 -4.40
CA SER A 208 6.81 -33.54 -2.98
C SER A 208 8.03 -33.40 -2.06
N GLU A 209 9.15 -34.05 -2.39
CA GLU A 209 10.41 -33.91 -1.63
C GLU A 209 10.95 -32.48 -1.67
N GLU A 210 10.94 -31.81 -2.82
CA GLU A 210 11.37 -30.41 -2.94
C GLU A 210 10.38 -29.43 -2.28
N GLU A 211 9.07 -29.68 -2.33
CA GLU A 211 8.04 -28.91 -1.61
C GLU A 211 8.19 -29.06 -0.09
N GLN A 212 8.51 -30.26 0.40
CA GLN A 212 8.81 -30.48 1.81
C GLN A 212 10.09 -29.78 2.25
N LYS A 213 11.15 -29.80 1.43
CA LYS A 213 12.37 -29.01 1.67
C LYS A 213 12.11 -27.51 1.64
N ALA A 214 11.21 -27.04 0.76
CA ALA A 214 10.81 -25.64 0.72
C ALA A 214 9.98 -25.26 1.94
N LYS A 215 9.11 -26.15 2.45
CA LYS A 215 8.35 -25.95 3.70
C LYS A 215 9.25 -25.97 4.94
N SER A 216 10.35 -26.72 4.94
CA SER A 216 11.35 -26.72 6.01
C SER A 216 12.44 -25.66 5.84
N SER A 217 12.47 -24.96 4.71
CA SER A 217 13.44 -23.90 4.46
C SER A 217 13.18 -22.73 5.43
N LYS A 218 14.26 -22.21 6.03
CA LYS A 218 14.19 -21.07 6.93
C LYS A 218 13.42 -19.92 6.27
N LYS A 219 12.55 -19.29 7.07
CA LYS A 219 11.95 -18.01 6.73
C LYS A 219 13.06 -16.99 6.46
N ILE A 220 12.80 -16.08 5.53
CA ILE A 220 13.76 -15.00 5.25
C ILE A 220 13.55 -13.95 6.33
N ASN A 221 14.62 -13.56 7.00
CA ASN A 221 14.56 -12.44 7.92
C ASN A 221 14.54 -11.15 7.09
N LEU A 222 13.54 -10.32 7.32
CA LEU A 222 13.49 -9.00 6.74
C LEU A 222 14.64 -8.17 7.33
N THR A 223 15.36 -7.46 6.47
CA THR A 223 16.51 -6.64 6.86
C THR A 223 16.31 -5.20 6.41
N SER A 224 17.04 -4.29 7.05
CA SER A 224 17.17 -2.87 6.65
C SER A 224 17.38 -2.68 5.15
N ASP A 225 18.17 -3.55 4.50
CA ASP A 225 18.47 -3.44 3.08
C ASP A 225 17.22 -3.62 2.21
N TYR A 226 16.28 -4.48 2.60
CA TYR A 226 15.00 -4.63 1.90
C TYR A 226 14.11 -3.41 2.09
N VAL A 227 14.05 -2.87 3.30
CA VAL A 227 13.30 -1.63 3.60
C VAL A 227 13.83 -0.47 2.77
N ALA A 228 15.16 -0.29 2.72
CA ALA A 228 15.80 0.75 1.91
C ALA A 228 15.51 0.59 0.41
N ARG A 229 15.44 -0.65 -0.09
CA ARG A 229 15.06 -0.93 -1.49
C ARG A 229 13.60 -0.62 -1.76
N ALA A 230 12.70 -1.05 -0.88
CA ALA A 230 11.27 -0.79 -0.99
C ALA A 230 11.02 0.72 -1.10
N ILE A 231 11.65 1.51 -0.23
CA ILE A 231 11.55 2.97 -0.28
C ILE A 231 12.17 3.53 -1.55
N SER A 232 13.33 3.01 -1.97
CA SER A 232 13.98 3.47 -3.20
C SER A 232 13.11 3.22 -4.43
N LEU A 233 12.40 2.09 -4.48
CA LEU A 233 11.46 1.76 -5.56
C LEU A 233 10.23 2.66 -5.53
N LYS A 234 9.66 2.91 -4.34
CA LYS A 234 8.48 3.79 -4.20
C LYS A 234 8.79 5.25 -4.51
N THR A 235 9.94 5.75 -4.09
CA THR A 235 10.27 7.19 -4.15
C THR A 235 11.18 7.56 -5.30
N ASN A 236 11.78 6.58 -6.01
CA ASN A 236 12.91 6.76 -6.92
C ASN A 236 14.15 7.42 -6.27
N ILE A 237 14.23 7.48 -4.95
CA ILE A 237 15.38 8.03 -4.21
C ILE A 237 16.29 6.87 -3.77
N PRO A 238 17.56 6.82 -4.16
CA PRO A 238 18.44 5.70 -3.81
C PRO A 238 18.86 5.73 -2.33
N VAL A 239 18.08 5.12 -1.44
CA VAL A 239 18.27 5.20 0.02
C VAL A 239 19.44 4.34 0.52
N GLN A 240 19.76 3.24 -0.16
CA GLN A 240 20.86 2.34 0.22
C GLN A 240 22.23 3.04 0.23
N LYS A 241 22.47 4.00 -0.68
CA LYS A 241 23.72 4.78 -0.73
C LYS A 241 23.79 5.84 0.36
N ILE A 242 22.65 6.18 0.93
CA ILE A 242 22.45 7.32 1.81
C ILE A 242 22.71 6.88 3.27
N SER A 243 22.19 5.74 3.73
CA SER A 243 22.27 5.33 5.16
C SER A 243 23.68 5.32 5.77
N LYS A 244 24.69 4.71 5.12
CA LYS A 244 26.07 4.67 5.67
C LYS A 244 26.89 5.94 5.47
N ASN A 245 26.44 6.88 4.63
CA ASN A 245 27.23 8.05 4.23
C ASN A 245 26.46 9.38 4.27
N GLN A 246 25.29 9.44 4.93
CA GLN A 246 24.46 10.66 5.00
C GLN A 246 25.25 11.87 5.49
N ALA A 247 25.98 11.72 6.59
CA ALA A 247 26.83 12.78 7.12
C ALA A 247 27.87 13.24 6.09
N LYS A 248 28.49 12.29 5.38
CA LYS A 248 29.51 12.58 4.36
C LYS A 248 28.93 13.23 3.10
N ILE A 249 27.72 12.82 2.69
CA ILE A 249 26.99 13.43 1.57
C ILE A 249 26.57 14.86 1.94
N LEU A 250 26.02 15.06 3.13
CA LEU A 250 25.63 16.38 3.65
C LEU A 250 26.84 17.31 3.78
N GLN A 251 27.98 16.80 4.27
CA GLN A 251 29.24 17.53 4.33
C GLN A 251 29.79 17.93 2.94
N ASN A 252 29.48 17.16 1.90
CA ASN A 252 29.96 17.41 0.54
C ASN A 252 28.84 17.80 -0.43
N LEU A 253 27.70 18.28 0.08
CA LEU A 253 26.48 18.49 -0.70
C LEU A 253 26.71 19.50 -1.82
N GLU A 254 27.46 20.56 -1.54
CA GLU A 254 27.88 21.56 -2.53
C GLU A 254 28.61 20.92 -3.70
N LYS A 255 29.61 20.08 -3.41
CA LYS A 255 30.40 19.38 -4.44
C LYS A 255 29.55 18.44 -5.27
N HIS A 256 28.53 17.81 -4.67
CA HIS A 256 27.62 16.93 -5.39
C HIS A 256 26.70 17.73 -6.33
N LEU A 257 26.15 18.84 -5.86
CA LEU A 257 25.29 19.72 -6.67
C LEU A 257 26.08 20.39 -7.81
N SER A 258 27.30 20.85 -7.55
CA SER A 258 28.17 21.46 -8.56
C SER A 258 28.58 20.52 -9.71
N LYS A 259 28.40 19.20 -9.56
CA LYS A 259 28.59 18.25 -10.68
C LYS A 259 27.44 18.27 -11.70
N LYS A 260 26.28 18.77 -11.30
CA LYS A 260 25.05 18.79 -12.11
C LYS A 260 24.60 20.21 -12.46
N VAL A 261 24.91 21.18 -11.60
CA VAL A 261 24.64 22.61 -11.82
C VAL A 261 25.96 23.30 -12.12
N ILE A 262 26.07 23.86 -13.32
CA ILE A 262 27.27 24.57 -13.77
C ILE A 262 27.11 26.05 -13.39
N GLY A 263 28.06 26.58 -12.61
CA GLY A 263 27.96 27.93 -12.03
C GLY A 263 27.06 27.98 -10.79
N GLN A 264 26.54 29.17 -10.48
CA GLN A 264 25.63 29.41 -9.35
C GLN A 264 26.12 28.96 -7.96
N SER A 265 27.43 29.08 -7.67
CA SER A 265 28.01 28.66 -6.39
C SER A 265 27.28 29.23 -5.17
N GLU A 266 26.83 30.49 -5.24
CA GLU A 266 26.08 31.13 -4.15
C GLU A 266 24.71 30.46 -3.88
N ALA A 267 23.97 30.09 -4.93
CA ALA A 267 22.70 29.40 -4.77
C ALA A 267 22.91 28.00 -4.19
N ILE A 268 23.90 27.27 -4.71
CA ILE A 268 24.27 25.93 -4.23
C ILE A 268 24.64 25.96 -2.74
N GLU A 269 25.44 26.94 -2.30
CA GLU A 269 25.82 27.09 -0.89
C GLU A 269 24.62 27.39 0.01
N LYS A 270 23.75 28.34 -0.40
CA LYS A 270 22.54 28.70 0.36
C LYS A 270 21.59 27.51 0.53
N ILE A 271 21.36 26.74 -0.53
CA ILE A 271 20.52 25.54 -0.50
C ILE A 271 21.16 24.47 0.37
N SER A 272 22.45 24.20 0.19
CA SER A 272 23.16 23.16 0.94
C SER A 272 23.15 23.43 2.45
N LYS A 273 23.33 24.69 2.85
CA LYS A 273 23.25 25.12 4.26
C LYS A 273 21.86 24.92 4.86
N ALA A 274 20.81 25.29 4.12
CA ALA A 274 19.43 25.11 4.58
C ALA A 274 19.06 23.62 4.72
N ILE A 275 19.42 22.78 3.74
CA ILE A 275 19.20 21.34 3.79
C ILE A 275 19.96 20.70 4.96
N ARG A 276 21.23 21.06 5.18
CA ARG A 276 22.01 20.56 6.33
C ARG A 276 21.37 20.89 7.67
N ARG A 277 20.93 22.15 7.85
CA ARG A 277 20.29 22.61 9.09
C ARG A 277 19.00 21.82 9.40
N ASN A 278 18.21 21.54 8.37
CA ASN A 278 17.01 20.73 8.54
C ASN A 278 17.35 19.28 8.90
N LYS A 279 18.32 18.68 8.19
CA LYS A 279 18.74 17.30 8.42
C LYS A 279 19.54 17.08 9.71
N SER A 280 20.01 18.13 10.38
CA SER A 280 20.63 18.04 11.71
C SER A 280 19.62 18.12 12.86
N GLY A 281 18.31 18.16 12.58
CA GLY A 281 17.27 18.24 13.62
C GLY A 281 17.14 19.63 14.27
N ILE A 282 17.71 20.68 13.66
CA ILE A 282 17.64 22.06 14.17
C ILE A 282 16.50 22.83 13.49
N SER A 283 15.41 22.15 13.14
CA SER A 283 14.26 22.75 12.44
C SER A 283 12.94 22.13 12.87
N ASP A 284 11.91 22.96 12.84
CA ASP A 284 10.51 22.59 13.07
C ASP A 284 10.04 21.52 12.06
N GLU A 285 9.46 20.43 12.57
CA GLU A 285 8.93 19.31 11.78
C GLU A 285 7.73 19.71 10.92
N ASN A 286 7.00 20.75 11.33
CA ASN A 286 5.83 21.27 10.60
C ASN A 286 6.21 22.20 9.43
N ARG A 287 7.51 22.37 9.14
CA ARG A 287 7.99 23.26 8.07
C ARG A 287 8.71 22.47 6.97
N PRO A 288 8.58 22.90 5.71
CA PRO A 288 9.30 22.27 4.61
C PRO A 288 10.82 22.35 4.83
N ILE A 289 11.56 21.37 4.30
CA ILE A 289 13.02 21.22 4.40
C ILE A 289 13.76 22.52 4.04
N GLY A 290 13.23 23.25 3.06
CA GLY A 290 13.61 24.62 2.75
C GLY A 290 12.59 25.26 1.83
N SER A 291 12.33 26.55 2.05
CA SER A 291 11.54 27.39 1.15
C SER A 291 12.52 28.29 0.40
N PHE A 292 12.63 28.09 -0.91
CA PHE A 292 13.55 28.82 -1.76
C PHE A 292 12.79 29.56 -2.85
N ILE A 293 13.22 30.78 -3.15
CA ILE A 293 12.79 31.54 -4.34
C ILE A 293 14.02 31.71 -5.22
N PHE A 294 13.96 31.16 -6.43
CA PHE A 294 15.02 31.28 -7.41
C PHE A 294 14.74 32.47 -8.33
N LEU A 295 15.61 33.48 -8.29
CA LEU A 295 15.51 34.71 -9.08
C LEU A 295 16.51 34.66 -10.24
N GLY A 296 16.06 35.03 -11.44
CA GLY A 296 16.91 35.07 -12.63
C GLY A 296 16.11 34.94 -13.93
N PRO A 297 16.70 35.29 -15.08
CA PRO A 297 16.05 35.14 -16.39
C PRO A 297 15.83 33.66 -16.74
N THR A 298 14.99 33.38 -17.73
CA THR A 298 14.77 32.01 -18.22
C THR A 298 16.06 31.43 -18.81
N GLY A 299 16.31 30.14 -18.58
CA GLY A 299 17.47 29.42 -19.14
C GLY A 299 18.75 29.47 -18.29
N VAL A 300 18.76 30.18 -17.15
CA VAL A 300 19.95 30.25 -16.27
C VAL A 300 20.17 29.01 -15.40
N GLY A 301 19.25 28.04 -15.42
CA GLY A 301 19.34 26.81 -14.62
C GLY A 301 18.81 26.94 -13.20
N LYS A 302 17.68 27.65 -13.01
CA LYS A 302 16.83 27.56 -11.81
C LYS A 302 16.11 26.22 -11.83
#